data_AF-A0A645B217-F1
#
_entry.id   AF-A0A645B217-F1
#
_cell.length_a   1.000
_cell.length_b   1.000
_cell.length_c   1.000
_cell.angle_alpha   90.00
_cell.angle_beta   90.00
_cell.angle_gamma   90.00
#
_symmetry.space_group_name_H-M   'P 1'
#
loop_
_entity.id
_entity.type
_entity.pdbx_description
1 polymer ?
#
loop_
_entity_poly.entity_id
_entity_poly.type
_entity_poly.pdbx_seq_one_letter_code
_entity_poly.pdbx_strand_id
1 'polypeptide(L)'
;MHKYRDSISSVRLEAGKLLKKIANALGFANSQYYKNGNGSVLRDSLNLGRLPKDYEALVNHIIFGNSSEEIHVKSLSLVENTRELLLSMKKEKKQVELFETLFTGYYEELKKSINKCKNAVSKQDYYKLFELFSYIQEEVSEFMAKIEEGIWYDDRNAYIEYSKHFNSIFKVDLLELVSQKDDKQILVVIDKFEKELISLILKNNIKLLDFKSVDEFESYFREK
;
A
#
# COMPACT_ATOMS: atom_id res chain seq x y z
N MET A 1 20.75 14.51 21.46
CA MET A 1 20.75 13.51 20.38
C MET A 1 20.55 14.27 19.06
N HIS A 2 21.64 14.58 18.35
CA HIS A 2 21.61 15.45 17.15
C HIS A 2 21.00 14.71 15.95
N LYS A 3 19.70 14.90 15.71
CA LYS A 3 18.93 14.22 14.64
C LYS A 3 19.17 14.78 13.22
N TYR A 4 19.93 15.86 13.08
CA TYR A 4 20.19 16.54 11.80
C TYR A 4 21.67 16.87 11.68
N ARG A 5 22.51 15.88 11.32
CA ARG A 5 23.95 16.05 11.09
C ARG A 5 24.28 16.64 9.71
N ASP A 6 23.28 16.80 8.85
CA ASP A 6 23.47 17.34 7.51
C ASP A 6 23.59 18.87 7.54
N SER A 7 24.44 19.41 6.67
CA SER A 7 24.53 20.85 6.49
C SER A 7 23.18 21.42 6.04
N ILE A 8 22.85 22.64 6.48
CA ILE A 8 21.62 23.32 6.05
C ILE A 8 21.52 23.42 4.52
N SER A 9 22.65 23.55 3.82
CA SER A 9 22.72 23.54 2.36
C SER A 9 22.27 22.20 1.76
N SER A 10 22.67 21.07 2.36
CA SER A 10 22.22 19.74 1.94
C SER A 10 20.71 19.59 2.12
N VAL A 11 20.20 19.99 3.29
CA VAL A 11 18.76 19.93 3.59
C VAL A 11 17.95 20.78 2.62
N ARG A 12 18.41 22.00 2.30
CA ARG A 12 17.76 22.88 1.31
C ARG A 12 17.73 22.27 -0.08
N LEU A 13 18.81 21.60 -0.49
CA LEU A 13 18.87 20.94 -1.80
C LEU A 13 17.84 19.79 -1.89
N GLU A 14 17.75 18.95 -0.85
CA GLU A 14 16.76 17.87 -0.80
C GLU A 14 15.33 18.40 -0.71
N ALA A 15 15.11 19.46 0.07
CA ALA A 15 13.80 20.12 0.14
C ALA A 15 13.39 20.72 -1.21
N GLY A 16 14.32 21.31 -1.97
CA GLY A 16 14.06 21.78 -3.34
C GLY A 16 13.65 20.64 -4.29
N LYS A 17 14.30 19.46 -4.19
CA LYS A 17 13.92 18.27 -4.96
C LYS A 17 12.52 17.78 -4.57
N LEU A 18 12.21 17.76 -3.27
CA LEU A 18 10.89 17.39 -2.76
C LEU A 18 9.79 18.32 -3.29
N LEU A 19 9.97 19.64 -3.15
CA LEU A 19 9.03 20.65 -3.64
C LEU A 19 8.74 20.47 -5.12
N LYS A 20 9.77 20.20 -5.94
CA LYS A 20 9.60 19.92 -7.37
C LYS A 20 8.79 18.65 -7.64
N LYS A 21 9.05 17.56 -6.91
CA LYS A 21 8.30 16.30 -7.03
C LYS A 21 6.83 16.50 -6.65
N ILE A 22 6.55 17.22 -5.57
CA ILE A 22 5.19 17.53 -5.11
C ILE A 22 4.48 18.41 -6.14
N ALA A 23 5.09 19.49 -6.61
CA ALA A 23 4.52 20.32 -7.66
C ALA A 23 4.19 19.48 -8.91
N ASN A 24 5.10 18.62 -9.38
CA ASN A 24 4.81 17.76 -10.53
C ASN A 24 3.63 16.81 -10.26
N ALA A 25 3.57 16.16 -9.10
CA ALA A 25 2.46 15.29 -8.72
C ALA A 25 1.12 16.05 -8.71
N LEU A 26 1.10 17.28 -8.19
CA LEU A 26 -0.09 18.13 -8.21
C LEU A 26 -0.50 18.55 -9.63
N GLY A 27 0.47 18.82 -10.52
CA GLY A 27 0.19 19.11 -11.93
C GLY A 27 -0.51 17.94 -12.62
N PHE A 28 -0.01 16.71 -12.44
CA PHE A 28 -0.67 15.50 -12.93
C PHE A 28 -2.07 15.33 -12.34
N ALA A 29 -2.21 15.46 -11.02
CA ALA A 29 -3.49 15.27 -10.33
C ALA A 29 -4.54 16.29 -10.79
N ASN A 30 -4.14 17.55 -11.00
CA ASN A 30 -5.00 18.61 -11.51
C ASN A 30 -5.18 18.57 -13.04
N SER A 31 -4.51 17.66 -13.75
CA SER A 31 -4.50 17.59 -15.22
C SER A 31 -4.09 18.92 -15.87
N GLN A 32 -3.06 19.57 -15.30
CA GLN A 32 -2.56 20.88 -15.76
C GLN A 32 -1.06 20.81 -16.07
N TYR A 33 -0.68 21.45 -17.18
CA TYR A 33 0.71 21.64 -17.57
C TYR A 33 1.24 22.99 -17.10
N TYR A 34 2.49 23.00 -16.64
CA TYR A 34 3.21 24.24 -16.29
C TYR A 34 3.68 24.95 -17.55
N LYS A 35 3.50 26.27 -17.59
CA LYS A 35 3.65 27.04 -18.84
C LYS A 35 5.09 27.48 -19.09
N ASN A 36 5.90 27.62 -18.04
CA ASN A 36 7.13 28.41 -18.09
C ASN A 36 8.43 27.60 -17.82
N GLY A 37 8.47 26.30 -18.14
CA GLY A 37 9.70 25.48 -18.07
C GLY A 37 10.37 25.36 -16.69
N ASN A 38 11.67 25.04 -16.66
CA ASN A 38 12.43 24.90 -15.41
C ASN A 38 12.57 26.26 -14.69
N GLY A 39 12.21 26.31 -13.41
CA GLY A 39 12.33 27.51 -12.56
C GLY A 39 11.00 28.19 -12.22
N SER A 40 9.92 27.85 -12.91
CA SER A 40 8.57 28.39 -12.67
C SER A 40 7.61 27.40 -12.03
N VAL A 41 7.87 26.09 -12.18
CA VAL A 41 7.00 24.99 -11.73
C VAL A 41 6.42 25.19 -10.34
N LEU A 42 7.24 25.58 -9.36
CA LEU A 42 6.79 25.76 -7.97
C LEU A 42 5.90 27.00 -7.79
N ARG A 43 6.12 28.05 -8.58
CA ARG A 43 5.27 29.25 -8.55
C ARG A 43 3.97 29.00 -9.30
N ASP A 44 4.04 28.33 -10.44
CA ASP A 44 2.87 27.95 -11.23
C ASP A 44 1.97 26.99 -10.43
N SER A 45 2.55 26.07 -9.64
CA SER A 45 1.80 25.11 -8.83
C SER A 45 0.94 25.74 -7.73
N LEU A 46 1.23 26.98 -7.30
CA LEU A 46 0.39 27.73 -6.35
C LEU A 46 -0.98 28.11 -6.94
N ASN A 47 -1.14 28.04 -8.27
CA ASN A 47 -2.36 28.45 -8.97
C ASN A 47 -3.21 27.27 -9.44
N LEU A 48 -2.89 26.03 -9.01
CA LEU A 48 -3.68 24.86 -9.37
C LEU A 48 -5.05 24.90 -8.69
N GLY A 49 -6.06 24.28 -9.32
CA GLY A 49 -7.43 24.29 -8.80
C GLY A 49 -7.60 23.56 -7.47
N ARG A 50 -6.81 22.52 -7.22
CA ARG A 50 -6.81 21.75 -5.97
C ARG A 50 -5.40 21.69 -5.39
N LEU A 51 -5.28 22.13 -4.14
CA LEU A 51 -4.01 22.22 -3.43
C LEU A 51 -4.06 21.45 -2.11
N PRO A 52 -2.90 20.95 -1.64
CA PRO A 52 -2.77 20.40 -0.30
C PRO A 52 -3.17 21.45 0.74
N LYS A 53 -3.62 20.99 1.90
CA LYS A 53 -3.84 21.87 3.04
C LYS A 53 -2.58 22.69 3.33
N ASP A 54 -2.75 23.99 3.54
CA ASP A 54 -1.69 24.95 3.87
C ASP A 54 -0.51 25.00 2.85
N TYR A 55 -0.74 24.59 1.60
CA TYR A 55 0.31 24.39 0.59
C TYR A 55 1.26 25.59 0.45
N GLU A 56 0.73 26.78 0.18
CA GLU A 56 1.55 27.98 -0.02
C GLU A 56 2.37 28.33 1.23
N ALA A 57 1.75 28.29 2.41
CA ALA A 57 2.43 28.56 3.67
C ALA A 57 3.57 27.56 3.90
N LEU A 58 3.31 26.26 3.71
CA LEU A 58 4.32 25.22 3.88
C LEU A 58 5.47 25.38 2.88
N VAL A 59 5.19 25.67 1.61
CA VAL A 59 6.21 25.95 0.59
C VAL A 59 7.09 27.13 1.02
N ASN A 60 6.49 28.24 1.47
CA ASN A 60 7.23 29.40 1.94
C ASN A 60 8.13 29.08 3.14
N HIS A 61 7.61 28.37 4.13
CA HIS A 61 8.40 27.94 5.30
C HIS A 61 9.58 27.03 4.92
N ILE A 62 9.41 26.16 3.92
CA ILE A 62 10.49 25.27 3.46
C ILE A 62 11.58 26.08 2.75
N ILE A 63 11.22 27.05 1.90
CA ILE A 63 12.19 27.86 1.15
C ILE A 63 12.96 28.81 2.07
N PHE A 64 12.26 29.48 2.98
CA PHE A 64 12.80 30.55 3.81
C PHE A 64 13.16 30.11 5.24
N GLY A 65 13.06 28.82 5.54
CA GLY A 65 13.39 28.24 6.83
C GLY A 65 14.84 28.50 7.25
N ASN A 66 15.02 28.77 8.54
CA ASN A 66 16.32 29.18 9.11
C ASN A 66 17.06 28.02 9.79
N SER A 67 16.42 26.87 9.95
CA SER A 67 17.03 25.67 10.53
C SER A 67 16.70 24.41 9.73
N SER A 68 17.60 23.43 9.78
CA SER A 68 17.38 22.11 9.17
C SER A 68 16.14 21.41 9.74
N GLU A 69 15.88 21.59 11.05
CA GLU A 69 14.73 21.01 11.73
C GLU A 69 13.41 21.62 11.24
N GLU A 70 13.34 22.94 11.12
CA GLU A 70 12.14 23.63 10.61
C GLU A 70 11.81 23.15 9.19
N ILE A 71 12.81 23.17 8.30
CA ILE A 71 12.65 22.73 6.91
C ILE A 71 12.17 21.28 6.86
N HIS A 72 12.74 20.41 7.68
CA HIS A 72 12.38 18.99 7.73
C HIS A 72 10.94 18.78 8.22
N VAL A 73 10.55 19.38 9.34
CA VAL A 73 9.20 19.25 9.91
C VAL A 73 8.14 19.75 8.91
N LYS A 74 8.39 20.91 8.28
CA LYS A 74 7.48 21.48 7.29
C LYS A 74 7.42 20.65 6.00
N SER A 75 8.53 20.05 5.60
CA SER A 75 8.58 19.09 4.49
C SER A 75 7.72 17.85 4.76
N LEU A 76 7.75 17.31 5.98
CA LEU A 76 6.91 16.17 6.36
C LEU A 76 5.42 16.53 6.31
N SER A 77 5.03 17.66 6.90
CA SER A 77 3.64 18.13 6.85
C SER A 77 3.17 18.36 5.41
N LEU A 78 4.04 18.88 4.54
CA LEU A 78 3.71 19.05 3.13
C LEU A 78 3.51 17.72 2.41
N VAL A 79 4.33 16.70 2.69
CA VAL A 79 4.15 15.35 2.15
C VAL A 79 2.84 14.73 2.62
N GLU A 80 2.54 14.82 3.91
CA GLU A 80 1.30 14.30 4.51
C GLU A 80 0.07 14.95 3.88
N ASN A 81 0.01 16.28 3.85
CA ASN A 81 -1.11 17.03 3.27
C ASN A 81 -1.26 16.75 1.76
N THR A 82 -0.15 16.53 1.05
CA THR A 82 -0.17 16.17 -0.37
C THR A 82 -0.74 14.77 -0.55
N ARG A 83 -0.29 13.79 0.25
CA ARG A 83 -0.82 12.42 0.20
C ARG A 83 -2.32 12.39 0.49
N GLU A 84 -2.77 13.11 1.51
CA GLU A 84 -4.20 13.21 1.85
C GLU A 84 -5.04 13.75 0.69
N LEU A 85 -4.58 14.83 0.05
CA LEU A 85 -5.25 15.37 -1.14
C LEU A 85 -5.31 14.32 -2.25
N LEU A 86 -4.17 13.72 -2.63
CA LEU A 86 -4.11 12.78 -3.73
C LEU A 86 -4.98 11.55 -3.48
N LEU A 87 -5.02 11.05 -2.24
CA LEU A 87 -5.89 9.95 -1.86
C LEU A 87 -7.37 10.35 -1.94
N SER A 88 -7.74 11.57 -1.52
CA SER A 88 -9.11 12.07 -1.67
C SER A 88 -9.54 12.14 -3.15
N MET A 89 -8.64 12.62 -4.02
CA MET A 89 -8.86 12.68 -5.47
C MET A 89 -9.03 11.30 -6.09
N LYS A 90 -8.26 10.31 -5.62
CA LYS A 90 -8.37 8.91 -6.05
C LYS A 90 -9.72 8.32 -5.64
N LYS A 91 -10.18 8.60 -4.41
CA LYS A 91 -11.50 8.15 -3.90
C LYS A 91 -12.68 8.74 -4.65
N GLU A 92 -12.58 9.98 -5.14
CA GLU A 92 -13.60 10.56 -6.02
C GLU A 92 -13.73 9.83 -7.36
N LYS A 93 -12.65 9.20 -7.82
CA LYS A 93 -12.60 8.40 -9.06
C LYS A 93 -12.69 6.90 -8.78
N LYS A 94 -13.26 6.50 -7.64
CA LYS A 94 -13.41 5.09 -7.28
C LYS A 94 -14.18 4.33 -8.36
N GLN A 95 -13.75 3.11 -8.61
CA GLN A 95 -14.36 2.18 -9.56
C GLN A 95 -14.76 0.93 -8.80
N VAL A 96 -16.04 0.57 -8.90
CA VAL A 96 -16.56 -0.69 -8.36
C VAL A 96 -15.74 -1.84 -8.94
N GLU A 97 -15.25 -2.70 -8.07
CA GLU A 97 -14.55 -3.93 -8.45
C GLU A 97 -15.38 -5.12 -7.98
N LEU A 98 -15.53 -6.12 -8.85
CA LEU A 98 -16.21 -7.35 -8.47
C LEU A 98 -15.24 -8.22 -7.67
N PHE A 99 -15.75 -8.87 -6.62
CA PHE A 99 -14.97 -9.83 -5.82
C PHE A 99 -14.35 -10.92 -6.72
N GLU A 100 -15.11 -11.38 -7.71
CA GLU A 100 -14.71 -12.35 -8.73
C GLU A 100 -13.52 -11.90 -9.58
N THR A 101 -13.37 -10.60 -9.88
CA THR A 101 -12.26 -10.09 -10.68
C THR A 101 -10.92 -10.37 -10.00
N LEU A 102 -10.86 -10.22 -8.68
CA LEU A 102 -9.61 -10.32 -7.93
C LEU A 102 -9.36 -11.70 -7.33
N PHE A 103 -10.43 -12.40 -6.92
CA PHE A 103 -10.27 -13.64 -6.15
C PHE A 103 -10.43 -14.94 -6.96
N THR A 104 -10.85 -14.87 -8.23
CA THR A 104 -10.93 -16.08 -9.08
C THR A 104 -9.53 -16.60 -9.36
N GLY A 105 -9.22 -17.83 -8.93
CA GLY A 105 -7.90 -18.44 -9.10
C GLY A 105 -6.85 -17.96 -8.09
N TYR A 106 -7.18 -16.97 -7.26
CA TYR A 106 -6.21 -16.35 -6.35
C TYR A 106 -5.80 -17.28 -5.21
N TYR A 107 -6.74 -18.05 -4.63
CA TYR A 107 -6.40 -18.98 -3.57
C TYR A 107 -5.39 -20.03 -4.03
N GLU A 108 -5.54 -20.53 -5.25
CA GLU A 108 -4.66 -21.54 -5.83
C GLU A 108 -3.22 -21.02 -5.97
N GLU A 109 -3.06 -19.75 -6.37
CA GLU A 109 -1.76 -19.07 -6.40
C GLU A 109 -1.21 -18.84 -4.99
N LEU A 110 -2.05 -18.34 -4.08
CA LEU A 110 -1.66 -18.02 -2.70
C LEU A 110 -1.34 -19.26 -1.87
N LYS A 111 -1.97 -20.41 -2.15
CA LYS A 111 -1.73 -21.69 -1.47
C LYS A 111 -0.26 -22.10 -1.51
N LYS A 112 0.44 -21.79 -2.61
CA LYS A 112 1.89 -21.98 -2.72
C LYS A 112 2.65 -21.16 -1.67
N SER A 113 2.27 -19.90 -1.48
CA SER A 113 2.86 -19.00 -0.49
C SER A 113 2.53 -19.43 0.94
N ILE A 114 1.28 -19.82 1.22
CA ILE A 114 0.86 -20.39 2.51
C ILE A 114 1.69 -21.64 2.87
N ASN A 115 1.89 -22.56 1.92
CA ASN A 115 2.74 -23.73 2.13
C ASN A 115 4.21 -23.37 2.35
N LYS A 116 4.72 -22.32 1.69
CA LYS A 116 6.05 -21.80 1.97
C LYS A 116 6.16 -21.22 3.39
N CYS A 117 5.11 -20.59 3.93
CA CYS A 117 5.08 -20.13 5.32
C CYS A 117 5.20 -21.32 6.28
N LYS A 118 4.38 -22.37 6.11
CA LYS A 118 4.45 -23.60 6.93
C LYS A 118 5.85 -24.22 6.91
N ASN A 119 6.47 -24.28 5.72
CA ASN A 119 7.84 -24.76 5.56
C ASN A 119 8.89 -23.84 6.22
N ALA A 120 8.70 -22.52 6.18
CA ALA A 120 9.59 -21.56 6.83
C ALA A 120 9.55 -21.72 8.36
N VAL A 121 8.36 -21.91 8.94
CA VAL A 121 8.19 -22.21 10.37
C VAL A 121 8.90 -23.50 10.76
N SER A 122 8.69 -24.58 9.99
CA SER A 122 9.40 -25.86 10.20
C SER A 122 10.93 -25.73 10.21
N LYS A 123 11.47 -24.76 9.49
CA LYS A 123 12.91 -24.50 9.38
C LYS A 123 13.38 -23.37 10.29
N GLN A 124 12.50 -22.77 11.07
CA GLN A 124 12.75 -21.58 11.88
C GLN A 124 13.35 -20.41 11.08
N ASP A 125 12.97 -20.32 9.80
CA ASP A 125 13.42 -19.27 8.87
C ASP A 125 12.48 -18.07 8.98
N TYR A 126 12.63 -17.31 10.07
CA TYR A 126 11.78 -16.16 10.38
C TYR A 126 11.96 -14.99 9.42
N TYR A 127 13.12 -14.88 8.75
CA TYR A 127 13.34 -13.86 7.71
C TYR A 127 12.45 -14.13 6.51
N LYS A 128 12.46 -15.37 6.01
CA LYS A 128 11.57 -15.78 4.94
C LYS A 128 10.10 -15.71 5.34
N LEU A 129 9.78 -16.05 6.59
CA LEU A 129 8.42 -15.94 7.09
C LEU A 129 7.94 -14.48 7.09
N PHE A 130 8.79 -13.54 7.53
CA PHE A 130 8.49 -12.11 7.50
C PHE A 130 8.18 -11.60 6.10
N GLU A 131 9.00 -11.96 5.10
CA GLU A 131 8.77 -11.58 3.71
C GLU A 131 7.44 -12.15 3.18
N LEU A 132 7.18 -13.44 3.41
CA LEU A 132 5.96 -14.09 2.94
C LEU A 132 4.70 -13.53 3.61
N PHE A 133 4.74 -13.27 4.92
CA PHE A 133 3.63 -12.66 5.64
C PHE A 133 3.40 -11.21 5.25
N SER A 134 4.46 -10.45 4.97
CA SER A 134 4.33 -9.08 4.45
C SER A 134 3.59 -9.09 3.13
N TYR A 135 4.03 -9.94 2.20
CA TYR A 135 3.40 -10.11 0.88
C TYR A 135 1.92 -10.52 0.99
N ILE A 136 1.61 -11.59 1.75
CA ILE A 136 0.23 -12.08 1.89
C ILE A 136 -0.67 -11.01 2.54
N GLN A 137 -0.21 -10.39 3.63
CA GLN A 137 -0.99 -9.41 4.35
C GLN A 137 -1.25 -8.15 3.51
N GLU A 138 -0.24 -7.67 2.78
CA GLU A 138 -0.36 -6.51 1.90
C GLU A 138 -1.31 -6.79 0.73
N GLU A 139 -1.07 -7.86 -0.03
CA GLU A 139 -1.82 -8.16 -1.25
C GLU A 139 -3.31 -8.43 -0.96
N VAL A 140 -3.61 -9.24 0.06
CA VAL A 140 -5.01 -9.46 0.47
C VAL A 140 -5.64 -8.16 0.96
N SER A 141 -4.92 -7.32 1.68
CA SER A 141 -5.44 -6.02 2.11
C SER A 141 -5.76 -5.10 0.93
N GLU A 142 -4.89 -5.06 -0.08
CA GLU A 142 -5.11 -4.27 -1.30
C GLU A 142 -6.33 -4.77 -2.07
N PHE A 143 -6.48 -6.08 -2.23
CA PHE A 143 -7.62 -6.68 -2.93
C PHE A 143 -8.93 -6.33 -2.22
N MET A 144 -8.96 -6.54 -0.90
CA MET A 144 -10.12 -6.21 -0.08
C MET A 144 -10.45 -4.72 -0.14
N ALA A 145 -9.45 -3.84 -0.04
CA ALA A 145 -9.66 -2.40 -0.12
C ALA A 145 -10.14 -1.95 -1.51
N LYS A 146 -9.70 -2.61 -2.59
CA LYS A 146 -10.19 -2.35 -3.93
C LYS A 146 -11.67 -2.71 -4.07
N ILE A 147 -12.09 -3.84 -3.52
CA ILE A 147 -13.51 -4.26 -3.55
C ILE A 147 -14.37 -3.31 -2.71
N GLU A 148 -13.94 -3.01 -1.48
CA GLU A 148 -14.74 -2.24 -0.53
C GLU A 148 -14.75 -0.73 -0.79
N GLU A 149 -13.63 -0.16 -1.30
CA GLU A 149 -13.49 1.28 -1.51
C GLU A 149 -13.45 1.69 -2.98
N GLY A 150 -13.28 0.73 -3.88
CA GLY A 150 -13.16 0.98 -5.31
C GLY A 150 -11.83 1.60 -5.74
N ILE A 151 -10.82 1.63 -4.88
CA ILE A 151 -9.50 2.20 -5.17
C ILE A 151 -8.38 1.17 -4.90
N TRP A 152 -7.39 1.15 -5.79
CA TRP A 152 -6.18 0.38 -5.56
C TRP A 152 -5.31 1.13 -4.57
N TYR A 153 -4.82 0.50 -3.50
CA TYR A 153 -3.74 1.08 -2.70
C TYR A 153 -2.40 0.61 -3.28
N ASP A 154 -1.32 1.34 -3.02
CA ASP A 154 0.01 1.03 -3.55
C ASP A 154 1.10 1.50 -2.58
N ASP A 155 2.37 1.33 -2.95
CA ASP A 155 3.56 1.66 -2.15
C ASP A 155 3.67 3.13 -1.70
N ARG A 156 2.81 4.02 -2.20
CA ARG A 156 2.71 5.42 -1.79
C ARG A 156 1.75 5.62 -0.61
N ASN A 157 0.97 4.59 -0.28
CA ASN A 157 0.03 4.58 0.82
C ASN A 157 0.62 3.90 2.05
N ALA A 158 0.24 4.36 3.24
CA ALA A 158 0.59 3.66 4.46
C ALA A 158 -0.36 2.47 4.65
N TYR A 159 0.15 1.32 5.11
CA TYR A 159 -0.65 0.12 5.35
C TYR A 159 -1.91 0.37 6.19
N ILE A 160 -1.82 1.26 7.20
CA ILE A 160 -2.95 1.66 8.05
C ILE A 160 -4.14 2.26 7.29
N GLU A 161 -3.92 2.80 6.08
CA GLU A 161 -4.97 3.42 5.26
C GLU A 161 -5.95 2.38 4.69
N TYR A 162 -5.51 1.13 4.51
CA TYR A 162 -6.30 0.07 3.86
C TYR A 162 -6.39 -1.26 4.63
N SER A 163 -5.57 -1.44 5.66
CA SER A 163 -5.54 -2.67 6.48
C SER A 163 -6.83 -2.98 7.23
N LYS A 164 -7.71 -1.99 7.45
CA LYS A 164 -8.97 -2.16 8.19
C LYS A 164 -9.85 -3.29 7.62
N HIS A 165 -9.85 -3.49 6.31
CA HIS A 165 -10.68 -4.50 5.65
C HIS A 165 -10.15 -5.91 5.92
N PHE A 166 -8.84 -6.11 5.79
CA PHE A 166 -8.16 -7.33 6.22
C PHE A 166 -8.40 -7.62 7.70
N ASN A 167 -8.14 -6.63 8.57
CA ASN A 167 -8.27 -6.77 10.01
C ASN A 167 -9.71 -7.10 10.45
N SER A 168 -10.71 -6.56 9.76
CA SER A 168 -12.12 -6.82 10.07
C SER A 168 -12.52 -8.29 9.86
N ILE A 169 -11.87 -8.97 8.90
CA ILE A 169 -12.17 -10.35 8.52
C ILE A 169 -11.30 -11.32 9.33
N PHE A 170 -9.97 -11.18 9.23
CA PHE A 170 -9.03 -12.18 9.73
C PHE A 170 -8.66 -11.97 11.21
N LYS A 171 -8.81 -10.73 11.70
CA LYS A 171 -8.50 -10.34 13.10
C LYS A 171 -7.13 -10.82 13.55
N VAL A 172 -6.13 -10.61 12.69
CA VAL A 172 -4.75 -11.06 12.86
C VAL A 172 -3.81 -10.00 12.28
N ASP A 173 -2.65 -9.85 12.91
CA ASP A 173 -1.47 -9.24 12.28
C ASP A 173 -0.42 -10.33 12.08
N LEU A 174 -0.22 -10.77 10.84
CA LEU A 174 0.72 -11.83 10.51
C LEU A 174 2.16 -11.42 10.86
N LEU A 175 2.51 -10.14 10.73
CA LEU A 175 3.86 -9.65 11.01
C LEU A 175 4.18 -9.67 12.50
N GLU A 176 3.19 -9.39 13.34
CA GLU A 176 3.35 -9.48 14.80
C GLU A 176 3.73 -10.91 15.24
N LEU A 177 3.18 -11.94 14.60
CA LEU A 177 3.46 -13.35 14.91
C LEU A 177 4.94 -13.70 14.72
N VAL A 178 5.62 -13.12 13.72
CA VAL A 178 7.04 -13.39 13.47
C VAL A 178 7.91 -12.91 14.62
N SER A 179 7.53 -11.80 15.26
CA SER A 179 8.25 -11.24 16.40
C SER A 179 8.15 -12.12 17.65
N GLN A 180 7.05 -12.89 17.78
CA GLN A 180 6.78 -13.76 18.92
C GLN A 180 7.59 -15.07 18.86
N LYS A 181 7.95 -15.53 17.66
CA LYS A 181 8.72 -16.78 17.42
C LYS A 181 8.13 -18.01 18.11
N ASP A 182 6.79 -18.08 18.19
CA ASP A 182 6.06 -19.26 18.65
C ASP A 182 5.61 -20.07 17.44
N ASP A 183 6.41 -21.05 17.05
CA ASP A 183 6.16 -21.92 15.88
C ASP A 183 4.76 -22.57 15.92
N LYS A 184 4.28 -22.98 17.11
CA LYS A 184 2.98 -23.64 17.24
C LYS A 184 1.85 -22.65 17.02
N GLN A 185 1.93 -21.47 17.65
CA GLN A 185 0.94 -20.43 17.49
C GLN A 185 0.90 -19.92 16.05
N ILE A 186 2.06 -19.72 15.42
CA ILE A 186 2.15 -19.29 14.02
C ILE A 186 1.44 -20.28 13.11
N LEU A 187 1.68 -21.60 13.24
CA LEU A 187 1.02 -22.61 12.41
C LEU A 187 -0.50 -22.61 12.58
N VAL A 188 -0.98 -22.52 13.82
CA VAL A 188 -2.43 -22.42 14.11
C VAL A 188 -3.05 -21.22 13.41
N VAL A 189 -2.36 -20.07 13.43
CA VAL A 189 -2.85 -18.84 12.81
C VAL A 189 -2.79 -18.91 11.28
N ILE A 190 -1.75 -19.52 10.69
CA ILE A 190 -1.71 -19.79 9.24
C ILE A 190 -2.91 -20.62 8.81
N ASP A 191 -3.19 -21.72 9.52
CA ASP A 191 -4.32 -22.60 9.19
C ASP A 191 -5.67 -21.90 9.38
N LYS A 192 -5.80 -21.04 10.39
CA LYS A 192 -6.99 -20.22 10.62
C LYS A 192 -7.20 -19.23 9.46
N PHE A 193 -6.16 -18.48 9.11
CA PHE A 193 -6.17 -17.52 8.00
C PHE A 193 -6.59 -18.21 6.69
N GLU A 194 -5.98 -19.36 6.38
CA GLU A 194 -6.30 -20.13 5.17
C GLU A 194 -7.78 -20.54 5.12
N LYS A 195 -8.32 -21.04 6.23
CA LYS A 195 -9.75 -21.41 6.33
C LYS A 195 -10.68 -20.21 6.18
N GLU A 196 -10.35 -19.08 6.80
CA GLU A 196 -11.14 -17.85 6.71
C GLU A 196 -11.12 -17.29 5.28
N LEU A 197 -9.98 -17.32 4.59
CA LEU A 197 -9.87 -16.90 3.20
C LEU A 197 -10.70 -17.80 2.27
N ILE A 198 -10.59 -19.12 2.41
CA ILE A 198 -11.42 -20.08 1.67
C ILE A 198 -12.91 -19.81 1.91
N SER A 199 -13.29 -19.60 3.18
CA SER A 199 -14.68 -19.30 3.52
C SER A 199 -15.17 -18.00 2.88
N LEU A 200 -14.33 -16.96 2.86
CA LEU A 200 -14.62 -15.69 2.22
C LEU A 200 -14.84 -15.86 0.71
N ILE A 201 -13.98 -16.60 0.03
CA ILE A 201 -14.07 -16.86 -1.41
C ILE A 201 -15.35 -17.62 -1.75
N LEU A 202 -15.64 -18.70 -1.01
CA LEU A 202 -16.85 -19.51 -1.23
C LEU A 202 -18.14 -18.75 -0.94
N LYS A 203 -18.17 -17.88 0.09
CA LYS A 203 -19.33 -17.02 0.38
C LYS A 203 -19.64 -16.03 -0.74
N ASN A 204 -18.65 -15.70 -1.56
CA ASN A 204 -18.81 -14.85 -2.73
C ASN A 204 -19.05 -15.66 -4.03
N ASN A 205 -19.47 -16.93 -3.91
CA ASN A 205 -19.80 -17.82 -5.03
C ASN A 205 -18.65 -18.11 -6.01
N ILE A 206 -17.40 -17.84 -5.62
CA ILE A 206 -16.24 -18.22 -6.42
C ILE A 206 -15.95 -19.70 -6.18
N LYS A 207 -15.84 -20.45 -7.27
CA LYS A 207 -15.43 -21.85 -7.23
C LYS A 207 -13.92 -21.94 -7.03
N LEU A 208 -13.52 -22.73 -6.04
CA LEU A 208 -12.13 -23.14 -5.89
C LEU A 208 -11.82 -24.28 -6.87
N LEU A 209 -10.67 -24.19 -7.53
CA LEU A 209 -10.16 -25.18 -8.46
C LEU A 209 -9.24 -26.14 -7.69
N ASP A 210 -9.84 -27.14 -7.05
CA ASP A 210 -9.14 -28.16 -6.26
C ASP A 210 -9.34 -29.55 -6.89
N PHE A 211 -8.61 -29.81 -7.97
CA PHE A 211 -8.64 -31.08 -8.68
C PHE A 211 -7.93 -32.18 -7.89
N LYS A 212 -8.58 -33.33 -7.71
CA LYS A 212 -8.03 -34.51 -7.02
C LYS A 212 -7.30 -35.47 -7.95
N SER A 213 -7.43 -35.30 -9.27
CA SER A 213 -6.71 -36.08 -10.27
C SER A 213 -6.44 -35.27 -11.54
N VAL A 214 -5.52 -35.78 -12.37
CA VAL A 214 -5.27 -35.24 -13.72
C VAL A 214 -6.52 -35.37 -14.59
N ASP A 215 -7.27 -36.48 -14.47
CA ASP A 215 -8.51 -36.70 -15.23
C ASP A 215 -9.58 -35.66 -14.91
N GLU A 216 -9.70 -35.25 -13.64
CA GLU A 216 -10.64 -34.19 -13.22
C GLU A 216 -10.25 -32.83 -13.80
N PHE A 217 -8.95 -32.51 -13.78
CA PHE A 217 -8.42 -31.31 -14.41
C PHE A 217 -8.64 -31.31 -15.94
N GLU A 218 -8.35 -32.43 -16.61
CA GLU A 218 -8.55 -32.56 -18.05
C GLU A 218 -10.02 -32.41 -18.45
N SER A 219 -10.94 -32.98 -17.67
CA SER A 219 -12.38 -32.87 -17.91
C SER A 219 -12.84 -31.41 -17.81
N TYR A 220 -12.44 -30.71 -16.76
CA TYR A 220 -12.72 -29.28 -16.60
C TYR A 220 -12.13 -28.43 -17.73
N PHE A 221 -10.89 -28.72 -18.16
CA PHE A 221 -10.23 -27.97 -19.22
C PHE A 221 -10.91 -28.15 -20.58
N ARG A 222 -11.45 -29.34 -20.88
CA ARG A 222 -12.16 -29.62 -22.14
C ARG A 222 -13.57 -29.06 -22.19
N GLU A 223 -14.19 -28.79 -21.04
CA GLU A 223 -15.54 -28.21 -20.91
C GLU A 223 -15.55 -26.66 -20.94
N LYS A 224 -14.37 -26.02 -20.96
CA LYS A 224 -14.17 -24.58 -21.05
C LYS A 224 -13.96 -24.10 -22.47
#